data_AF-A0A9N8JKS2-F1
#
_entry.id   AF-A0A9N8JKS2-F1
#
_cell.length_a   1.000
_cell.length_b   1.000
_cell.length_c   1.000
_cell.angle_alpha   90.00
_cell.angle_beta   90.00
_cell.angle_gamma   90.00
#
_symmetry.space_group_name_H-M   'P 1'
#
loop_
_entity.id
_entity.type
_entity.pdbx_description
1 polymer ?
#
loop_
_entity_poly.entity_id
_entity_poly.type
_entity_poly.pdbx_seq_one_letter_code
_entity_poly.pdbx_strand_id
1 'polypeptide(L)'
;MSFQERAQSHISQLDKELSKYPALNNFEQQSSVPKVYVVLGLGALYFFLIFFNIAGEFLVNFAGFIIPGYYSLEALFSQTKADDTHWLTYWVTYAFLTVLESAVNAVYWFLGAKIVFNSLLHPLFGRFFNQGPIENAKTQ
;
A
#
# COMPACT_ATOMS: atom_id res chain seq x y z
N MET A 1 -26.63 26.44 8.24
CA MET A 1 -25.98 25.33 8.96
C MET A 1 -24.53 25.70 9.17
N SER A 2 -24.12 25.83 10.43
CA SER A 2 -22.73 26.07 10.80
C SER A 2 -21.87 24.84 10.47
N PHE A 3 -20.56 25.04 10.34
CA PHE A 3 -19.61 23.94 10.11
C PHE A 3 -19.70 22.86 11.21
N GLN A 4 -19.97 23.27 12.45
CA GLN A 4 -20.14 22.37 13.59
C GLN A 4 -21.37 21.46 13.45
N GLU A 5 -22.51 22.00 12.99
CA GLU A 5 -23.72 21.21 12.76
C GLU A 5 -23.51 20.17 11.66
N ARG A 6 -22.76 20.52 10.60
CA ARG A 6 -22.42 19.55 9.53
C ARG A 6 -21.52 18.43 10.06
N ALA A 7 -20.48 18.78 10.81
CA ALA A 7 -19.59 17.79 11.43
C ALA A 7 -20.35 16.85 12.37
N GLN A 8 -21.21 17.39 13.24
CA GLN A 8 -22.05 16.59 14.12
C GLN A 8 -23.04 15.72 13.33
N SER A 9 -23.62 16.22 12.24
CA SER A 9 -24.51 15.42 11.40
C SER A 9 -23.80 14.21 10.77
N HIS A 10 -22.54 14.36 10.32
CA HIS A 10 -21.74 13.26 9.79
C HIS A 10 -21.35 12.26 10.88
N ILE A 11 -20.95 12.75 12.06
CA ILE A 11 -20.63 11.91 13.22
C ILE A 11 -21.85 11.08 13.61
N SER A 12 -23.05 11.68 13.68
CA SER A 12 -24.28 10.97 14.02
C SER A 12 -24.72 9.95 12.97
N GLN A 13 -24.48 10.22 11.68
CA GLN A 13 -24.73 9.25 10.60
C GLN A 13 -23.79 8.05 10.71
N LEU A 14 -22.50 8.29 10.92
CA LEU A 14 -21.50 7.25 11.15
C LEU A 14 -21.84 6.42 12.38
N ASP A 15 -22.26 7.06 13.47
CA ASP A 15 -22.65 6.35 14.70
C ASP A 15 -23.83 5.41 14.46
N LYS A 16 -24.82 5.87 13.70
CA LYS A 16 -26.01 5.08 13.35
C LYS A 16 -25.65 3.88 12.46
N GLU A 17 -24.78 4.06 11.48
CA GLU A 17 -24.32 2.98 10.61
C GLU A 17 -23.47 1.96 11.37
N LEU A 18 -22.55 2.43 12.22
CA LEU A 18 -21.72 1.57 13.06
C LEU A 18 -22.54 0.82 14.12
N SER A 19 -23.67 1.38 14.56
CA SER A 19 -24.59 0.74 15.51
C SER A 19 -25.23 -0.54 14.96
N LYS A 20 -25.19 -0.78 13.64
CA LYS A 20 -25.66 -2.03 13.03
C LYS A 20 -24.77 -3.22 13.39
N TYR A 21 -23.53 -2.98 13.85
CA TYR A 21 -22.58 -4.03 14.21
C TYR A 21 -22.59 -4.27 15.74
N PRO A 22 -23.15 -5.39 16.22
CA PRO A 22 -23.26 -5.64 17.67
C PRO A 22 -21.90 -5.74 18.38
N ALA A 23 -20.85 -6.14 17.67
CA ALA A 23 -19.48 -6.16 18.19
C ALA A 23 -18.98 -4.75 18.60
N LEU A 24 -19.30 -3.72 17.81
CA LEU A 24 -18.91 -2.34 18.11
C LEU A 24 -19.69 -1.77 19.29
N ASN A 25 -20.97 -2.10 19.39
CA ASN A 25 -21.81 -1.66 20.51
C ASN A 25 -21.36 -2.27 21.84
N ASN A 26 -20.96 -3.55 21.84
CA ASN A 26 -20.40 -4.19 23.03
C ASN A 26 -19.06 -3.56 23.44
N PHE A 27 -18.25 -3.15 22.47
CA PHE A 27 -16.97 -2.49 22.71
C PHE A 27 -17.14 -1.05 23.24
N GLU A 28 -18.16 -0.33 22.75
CA GLU A 28 -18.57 0.97 23.28
C GLU A 28 -19.07 0.86 24.72
N GLN A 29 -19.89 -0.16 25.03
CA GLN A 29 -20.37 -0.40 26.40
C GLN A 29 -19.24 -0.72 27.40
N GLN A 30 -18.19 -1.43 26.96
CA GLN A 30 -17.04 -1.75 27.82
C GLN A 30 -16.04 -0.61 27.95
N SER A 31 -15.73 0.10 26.86
CA SER A 31 -14.72 1.15 26.85
C SER A 31 -15.26 2.54 27.23
N SER A 32 -16.58 2.74 27.21
CA SER A 32 -17.24 4.05 27.31
C SER A 32 -16.76 5.09 26.28
N VAL A 33 -16.04 4.65 25.23
CA VAL A 33 -15.58 5.49 24.13
C VAL A 33 -16.55 5.33 22.97
N PRO A 34 -17.07 6.42 22.37
CA PRO A 34 -17.97 6.31 21.23
C PRO A 34 -17.28 5.62 20.06
N LYS A 35 -17.94 4.59 19.51
CA LYS A 35 -17.43 3.74 18.42
C LYS A 35 -16.94 4.52 17.19
N VAL A 36 -17.60 5.64 16.86
CA VAL A 36 -17.19 6.52 15.75
C VAL A 36 -15.76 7.01 15.91
N TYR A 37 -15.36 7.45 17.10
CA TYR A 37 -14.01 7.95 17.33
C TYR A 37 -12.97 6.84 17.25
N VAL A 38 -13.31 5.62 17.67
CA VAL A 38 -12.42 4.46 17.55
C VAL A 38 -12.20 4.12 16.08
N VAL A 39 -13.26 4.04 15.28
CA VAL A 39 -13.15 3.73 13.84
C VAL A 39 -12.40 4.83 13.09
N LEU A 40 -12.70 6.10 13.37
CA LEU A 40 -11.97 7.23 12.77
C LEU A 40 -10.51 7.24 13.21
N GLY A 41 -10.22 6.95 14.48
CA GLY A 41 -8.86 6.86 15.01
C GLY A 41 -8.06 5.73 14.35
N LEU A 42 -8.66 4.54 14.19
CA LEU A 42 -8.04 3.42 13.49
C LEU A 42 -7.83 3.72 12.01
N GLY A 43 -8.80 4.34 11.33
CA GLY A 43 -8.65 4.77 9.94
C GLY A 43 -7.55 5.81 9.76
N ALA A 44 -7.47 6.79 10.66
CA ALA A 44 -6.40 7.79 10.65
C ALA A 44 -5.03 7.18 10.94
N LEU A 45 -4.94 6.26 11.91
CA LEU A 45 -3.72 5.52 12.19
C LEU A 45 -3.29 4.67 10.99
N TYR A 46 -4.23 3.97 10.36
CA TYR A 46 -3.96 3.17 9.17
C TYR A 46 -3.42 4.01 8.01
N PHE A 47 -4.05 5.15 7.75
CA PHE A 47 -3.56 6.12 6.76
C PHE A 47 -2.17 6.66 7.13
N PHE A 48 -1.94 6.96 8.41
CA PHE A 48 -0.64 7.40 8.91
C PHE A 48 0.43 6.34 8.68
N LEU A 49 0.17 5.06 8.97
CA LEU A 49 1.11 3.97 8.72
C LEU A 49 1.49 3.87 7.23
N ILE A 50 0.52 4.01 6.33
CA ILE A 50 0.77 4.06 4.88
C ILE A 50 1.61 5.27 4.50
N PHE A 51 1.28 6.45 5.02
CA PHE A 51 1.98 7.70 4.71
C PHE A 51 3.45 7.68 5.12
N PHE A 52 3.75 7.12 6.30
CA PHE A 52 5.14 6.92 6.77
C PHE A 52 5.82 5.70 6.15
N ASN A 53 5.16 5.04 5.19
CA ASN A 53 5.62 3.82 4.53
C ASN A 53 5.93 2.66 5.50
N ILE A 54 5.32 2.66 6.69
CA ILE A 54 5.48 1.58 7.67
C ILE A 54 4.56 0.44 7.22
N ALA A 55 5.15 -0.59 6.62
CA ALA A 55 4.42 -1.68 5.97
C ALA A 55 3.43 -1.17 4.89
N GLY A 56 3.71 -0.03 4.26
CA GLY A 56 2.78 0.66 3.36
C GLY A 56 2.29 -0.21 2.20
N GLU A 57 3.21 -0.92 1.54
CA GLU A 57 2.87 -1.86 0.45
C GLU A 57 1.95 -2.98 0.94
N PHE A 58 2.26 -3.59 2.09
CA PHE A 58 1.41 -4.62 2.69
C PHE A 58 0.02 -4.09 3.06
N LEU A 59 -0.06 -2.92 3.71
CA LEU A 59 -1.33 -2.32 4.10
C LEU A 59 -2.18 -1.99 2.87
N VAL A 60 -1.63 -1.25 1.90
CA VAL A 60 -2.35 -0.89 0.68
C VAL A 60 -2.85 -2.12 -0.08
N ASN A 61 -2.01 -3.14 -0.24
CA ASN A 61 -2.41 -4.40 -0.89
C ASN A 61 -3.47 -5.15 -0.08
N PHE A 62 -3.38 -5.14 1.25
CA PHE A 62 -4.35 -5.78 2.13
C PHE A 62 -5.73 -5.12 2.06
N ALA A 63 -5.80 -3.78 2.11
CA ALA A 63 -7.04 -3.04 1.91
C ALA A 63 -7.59 -3.22 0.48
N GLY A 64 -6.71 -3.16 -0.52
CA GLY A 64 -7.03 -3.38 -1.93
C GLY A 64 -7.51 -4.80 -2.25
N PHE A 65 -7.26 -5.76 -1.37
CA PHE A 65 -7.75 -7.13 -1.50
C PHE A 65 -9.01 -7.39 -0.67
N ILE A 66 -9.01 -7.04 0.62
CA ILE A 66 -10.08 -7.45 1.54
C ILE A 66 -11.42 -6.77 1.26
N ILE A 67 -11.41 -5.45 1.02
CA ILE A 67 -12.64 -4.68 0.80
C ILE A 67 -13.40 -5.21 -0.42
N PRO A 68 -12.80 -5.21 -1.63
CA PRO A 68 -13.45 -5.75 -2.82
C PRO A 68 -13.62 -7.27 -2.74
N GLY A 69 -12.75 -8.01 -2.05
CA GLY A 69 -12.89 -9.45 -1.85
C GLY A 69 -14.16 -9.81 -1.08
N TYR A 70 -14.45 -9.09 0.01
CA TYR A 70 -15.68 -9.27 0.78
C TYR A 70 -16.93 -9.01 -0.10
N TYR A 71 -16.97 -7.86 -0.79
CA TYR A 71 -18.11 -7.54 -1.65
C TYR A 71 -18.21 -8.43 -2.89
N SER A 72 -17.09 -8.91 -3.43
CA SER A 72 -17.08 -9.88 -4.53
C SER A 72 -17.69 -11.21 -4.08
N LEU A 73 -17.38 -11.67 -2.86
CA LEU A 73 -17.97 -12.88 -2.31
C LEU A 73 -19.48 -12.72 -2.09
N GLU A 74 -19.94 -11.57 -1.58
CA GLU A 74 -21.38 -11.29 -1.48
C GLU A 74 -22.06 -11.24 -2.85
N ALA A 75 -21.42 -10.60 -3.84
CA ALA A 75 -21.93 -10.50 -5.21
C ALA A 75 -22.10 -11.88 -5.87
N LEU A 76 -21.17 -12.81 -5.65
CA LEU A 76 -21.24 -14.19 -6.15
C LEU A 76 -22.46 -14.97 -5.67
N PHE A 77 -22.99 -14.63 -4.49
CA PHE A 77 -24.21 -15.26 -3.96
C PHE A 77 -25.48 -14.44 -4.22
N SER A 78 -25.35 -13.26 -4.82
CA SER A 78 -26.48 -12.44 -5.25
C SER A 78 -27.00 -12.88 -6.62
N GLN A 79 -28.30 -12.68 -6.90
CA GLN A 79 -28.88 -13.05 -8.20
C GLN A 79 -28.68 -11.96 -9.29
N THR A 80 -28.05 -10.85 -8.96
CA THR A 80 -28.03 -9.64 -9.79
C THR A 80 -26.70 -9.48 -10.51
N LYS A 81 -26.69 -9.66 -11.84
CA LYS A 81 -25.46 -9.63 -12.68
C LYS A 81 -24.75 -8.26 -12.79
N ALA A 82 -25.35 -7.20 -12.25
CA ALA A 82 -24.76 -5.86 -12.35
C ALA A 82 -23.49 -5.74 -11.48
N ASP A 83 -23.51 -6.35 -10.29
CA ASP A 83 -22.41 -6.26 -9.33
C ASP A 83 -21.16 -6.99 -9.85
N ASP A 84 -21.34 -8.12 -10.55
CA ASP A 84 -20.25 -8.90 -11.14
C ASP A 84 -19.36 -8.08 -12.08
N THR A 85 -19.96 -7.20 -12.90
CA THR A 85 -19.22 -6.42 -13.90
C THR A 85 -18.33 -5.36 -13.25
N HIS A 86 -18.82 -4.75 -12.17
CA HIS A 86 -18.09 -3.72 -11.42
C HIS A 86 -16.88 -4.34 -10.71
N TRP A 87 -17.07 -5.46 -10.01
CA TRP A 87 -15.98 -6.13 -9.30
C TRP A 87 -14.96 -6.73 -10.27
N LEU A 88 -15.40 -7.31 -11.39
CA LEU A 88 -14.49 -7.81 -12.41
C LEU A 88 -13.63 -6.70 -13.02
N THR A 89 -14.23 -5.53 -13.32
CA THR A 89 -13.48 -4.36 -13.83
C THR A 89 -12.44 -3.88 -12.81
N TYR A 90 -12.81 -3.86 -11.53
CA TYR A 90 -11.87 -3.56 -10.45
C TYR A 90 -10.68 -4.53 -10.47
N TRP A 91 -10.94 -5.85 -10.48
CA TRP A 91 -9.88 -6.86 -10.46
C TRP A 91 -8.96 -6.79 -11.68
N VAL A 92 -9.51 -6.54 -12.87
CA VAL A 92 -8.70 -6.34 -14.09
C VAL A 92 -7.82 -5.10 -13.98
N THR A 93 -8.38 -3.98 -13.52
CA THR A 93 -7.62 -2.72 -13.36
C THR A 93 -6.54 -2.85 -12.29
N TYR A 94 -6.88 -3.47 -11.16
CA TYR A 94 -5.95 -3.72 -10.06
C TYR A 94 -4.78 -4.60 -10.53
N ALA A 95 -5.06 -5.74 -11.17
CA ALA A 95 -4.01 -6.63 -11.69
C ALA A 95 -3.13 -5.93 -12.72
N PHE A 96 -3.70 -5.12 -13.61
CA PHE A 96 -2.94 -4.33 -14.58
C PHE A 96 -1.99 -3.33 -13.89
N LEU A 97 -2.47 -2.60 -12.89
CA LEU A 97 -1.64 -1.65 -12.13
C LEU A 97 -0.54 -2.37 -11.34
N THR A 98 -0.81 -3.53 -10.73
CA THR A 98 0.20 -4.33 -10.03
C THR A 98 1.29 -4.83 -10.98
N VAL A 99 0.92 -5.27 -12.20
CA VAL A 99 1.90 -5.67 -13.21
C VAL A 99 2.74 -4.47 -13.66
N LEU A 100 2.12 -3.29 -13.85
CA LEU A 100 2.83 -2.06 -14.17
C LEU A 100 3.79 -1.64 -13.05
N GLU A 101 3.37 -1.70 -11.80
CA GLU A 101 4.21 -1.41 -10.64
C GLU A 101 5.43 -2.33 -10.58
N SER A 102 5.22 -3.64 -10.80
CA SER A 102 6.31 -4.61 -10.90
C SER A 102 7.28 -4.29 -12.04
N ALA A 103 6.77 -3.90 -13.22
CA ALA A 103 7.59 -3.49 -14.34
C ALA A 103 8.40 -2.23 -14.05
N VAL A 104 7.79 -1.23 -13.41
CA VAL A 104 8.45 0.01 -13.00
C VAL A 104 9.56 -0.27 -11.97
N ASN A 105 9.29 -1.12 -10.97
CA ASN A 105 10.29 -1.55 -9.98
C ASN A 105 11.47 -2.29 -10.64
N ALA A 106 11.20 -3.16 -11.61
CA ALA A 106 12.25 -3.85 -12.37
C ALA A 106 13.14 -2.87 -13.15
N VAL A 107 12.55 -1.83 -13.76
CA VAL A 107 13.29 -0.78 -14.47
C VAL A 107 14.12 0.05 -13.50
N TYR A 108 13.57 0.47 -12.36
CA TYR A 108 14.32 1.21 -11.33
C TYR A 108 15.50 0.41 -10.79
N TRP A 109 15.32 -0.89 -10.55
CA TRP A 109 16.39 -1.79 -10.14
C TRP A 109 17.51 -1.87 -11.19
N PHE A 110 17.15 -2.04 -12.46
CA PHE A 110 18.12 -2.14 -13.55
C PHE A 110 18.92 -0.84 -13.75
N LEU A 111 18.25 0.32 -13.66
CA LEU A 111 18.89 1.63 -13.73
C LEU A 111 19.82 1.87 -12.53
N GLY A 112 19.37 1.54 -11.32
CA GLY A 112 20.19 1.64 -10.10
C GLY A 112 21.43 0.75 -10.16
N ALA A 113 21.27 -0.52 -10.56
CA ALA A 113 22.38 -1.47 -10.71
C ALA A 113 23.41 -0.99 -11.74
N LYS A 114 22.95 -0.43 -12.87
CA LYS A 114 23.83 0.14 -13.90
C LYS A 114 24.64 1.33 -13.39
N ILE A 115 24.02 2.22 -12.62
CA ILE A 115 24.69 3.39 -12.02
C ILE A 115 25.76 2.95 -11.02
N VAL A 116 25.45 1.99 -10.14
CA VAL A 116 26.40 1.45 -9.15
C VAL A 116 27.57 0.74 -9.84
N PHE A 117 27.30 -0.08 -10.86
CA PHE A 117 28.34 -0.79 -11.61
C PHE A 117 29.31 0.19 -12.30
N ASN A 118 28.79 1.20 -13.00
CA ASN A 118 29.62 2.11 -13.77
C ASN A 118 30.37 3.13 -12.91
N SER A 119 29.79 3.51 -11.76
CA SER A 119 30.37 4.54 -10.86
C SER A 119 31.34 3.95 -9.83
N LEU A 120 31.11 2.72 -9.36
CA LEU A 120 31.90 2.11 -8.29
C LEU A 120 32.79 0.97 -8.81
N LEU A 121 32.21 0.00 -9.50
CA LEU A 121 32.91 -1.22 -9.86
C LEU A 121 33.84 -1.04 -11.06
N HIS A 122 33.40 -0.34 -12.10
CA HIS A 122 34.21 -0.13 -13.30
C HIS A 122 35.56 0.57 -13.02
N PRO A 123 35.65 1.69 -12.27
CA PRO A 123 36.93 2.29 -11.91
C PRO A 123 37.73 1.49 -10.87
N LEU A 124 37.08 0.78 -9.94
CA LEU A 124 37.79 -0.07 -8.96
C LEU A 124 38.45 -1.27 -9.62
N PHE A 125 37.72 -2.01 -10.46
CA PHE A 125 38.28 -3.12 -11.23
C PHE A 125 39.29 -2.64 -12.27
N GLY A 126 39.04 -1.49 -12.92
CA GLY A 126 40.02 -0.86 -13.82
C GLY A 126 41.37 -0.60 -13.14
N ARG A 127 41.40 -0.24 -11.85
CA ARG A 127 42.65 -0.03 -11.10
C ARG A 127 43.39 -1.34 -10.77
N PHE A 128 42.68 -2.46 -10.60
CA PHE A 128 43.30 -3.77 -10.35
C PHE A 128 43.89 -4.39 -11.62
N PHE A 129 43.26 -4.19 -12.78
CA PHE A 129 43.73 -4.76 -14.04
C PHE A 129 44.66 -3.83 -14.85
N ASN A 130 44.77 -2.55 -14.48
CA ASN A 130 45.69 -1.59 -15.11
C ASN A 130 47.08 -1.52 -14.43
N GLN A 131 47.35 -2.37 -13.43
CA GLN A 131 48.70 -2.63 -12.96
C GLN A 131 49.37 -3.60 -13.94
N GLY A 132 49.97 -3.05 -15.01
CA GLY A 132 50.81 -3.80 -15.93
C GLY A 132 52.02 -4.46 -15.23
N PRO A 133 52.67 -5.46 -15.87
CA PRO A 133 53.77 -6.20 -15.27
C PRO A 133 54.86 -5.23 -14.82
N ILE A 134 55.39 -5.42 -13.61
CA ILE A 134 56.44 -4.58 -13.03
C ILE A 134 57.64 -4.53 -13.99
N GLU A 135 57.78 -3.43 -14.72
CA GLU A 135 58.91 -3.14 -15.59
C GLU A 135 60.10 -2.68 -14.74
N ASN A 136 60.63 -3.56 -13.88
CA ASN A 136 61.85 -3.31 -13.12
C ASN A 136 62.68 -4.60 -13.01
N ALA A 137 63.21 -5.06 -14.14
CA ALA A 137 64.32 -6.02 -14.18
C ALA A 137 65.31 -5.69 -15.31
N LYS A 138 65.53 -4.39 -15.58
CA LYS A 138 66.61 -3.91 -16.45
C LYS A 138 67.35 -2.74 -15.81
N THR A 139 68.01 -3.00 -14.68
CA THR A 139 69.21 -2.26 -14.26
C THR A 139 69.92 -3.07 -13.19
N GLN A 140 70.73 -4.04 -13.61
CA GLN A 140 72.13 -4.19 -13.22
C GLN A 140 72.78 -5.29 -14.06
#